data_AF-A0A1H3EC27-F1
#
_entry.id   AF-A0A1H3EC27-F1
#
_cell.length_a   1.000
_cell.length_b   1.000
_cell.length_c   1.000
_cell.angle_alpha   90.00
_cell.angle_beta   90.00
_cell.angle_gamma   90.00
#
_symmetry.space_group_name_H-M   'P 1'
#
loop_
_entity.id
_entity.type
_entity.pdbx_description
1 polymer ?
#
loop_
_entity_poly.entity_id
_entity_poly.type
_entity_poly.pdbx_seq_one_letter_code
_entity_poly.pdbx_strand_id
1 'polypeptide(L)'
;MRKVSWIALISIFFCLCPLFAGWAWAEDVAIELVEKLQGSTAFCWGTDCLVWLVHYPEDIVDPWVSIEAKRQGFGEQDKEKYRRAFVKDLRLDESEPFLLTIYNFGIKSLSLNPLSEHLFLKKDGERLSLLAYDSSFDEPIYGLLQGLVYFPKIDAEEFTVLLGGLEPREMLFPFGSKTLQAEADIQKHTKAEETWHESENAGEKPKFEKIVVELPATHTAESDDKETGMKEKKAPDETIPSEKENVAGKSDKTVVPRIAPGPDPLLRAQEPQETDTDVLLKNMLKDIEKETSMTKEEVVRLFVESWIAGDTETMYELLSTESQNAYSYEDFKKAAMESNIRWAFSDGYDLAWINDNRVKISGIQKMLLLKVERSKVLGVVEERRRWRIVW
;
A
#
# COMPACT_ATOMS: atom_id res chain seq x y z
N MET A 1 -30.92 54.01 12.00
CA MET A 1 -29.45 53.93 11.80
C MET A 1 -28.93 52.65 12.42
N ARG A 2 -28.48 51.70 11.60
CA ARG A 2 -27.44 50.71 11.95
C ARG A 2 -26.96 50.11 10.62
N LYS A 3 -25.94 50.75 10.04
CA LYS A 3 -25.21 50.24 8.87
C LYS A 3 -24.43 49.02 9.35
N VAL A 4 -25.00 47.82 9.19
CA VAL A 4 -24.25 46.58 9.39
C VAL A 4 -23.36 46.41 8.17
N SER A 5 -22.06 46.43 8.44
CA SER A 5 -20.98 46.49 7.46
C SER A 5 -21.01 45.27 6.52
N TRP A 6 -21.41 45.49 5.27
CA TRP A 6 -21.29 44.52 4.16
C TRP A 6 -19.85 44.03 3.93
N ILE A 7 -18.86 44.73 4.48
CA ILE A 7 -17.43 44.40 4.35
C ILE A 7 -17.07 43.14 5.17
N ALA A 8 -17.78 42.87 6.28
CA ALA A 8 -17.47 41.72 7.13
C ALA A 8 -17.89 40.36 6.53
N LEU A 9 -18.90 40.33 5.65
CA LEU A 9 -19.36 39.10 4.99
C LEU A 9 -18.51 38.72 3.78
N ILE A 10 -17.86 39.69 3.12
CA ILE A 10 -16.96 39.44 1.98
C ILE A 10 -15.59 38.91 2.46
N SER A 11 -15.11 39.34 3.63
CA SER A 11 -13.84 38.82 4.20
C SER A 11 -13.91 37.37 4.67
N ILE A 12 -15.09 36.83 5.02
CA ILE A 12 -15.24 35.42 5.39
C ILE A 12 -15.33 34.53 4.14
N PHE A 13 -15.86 35.04 3.03
CA PHE A 13 -15.91 34.29 1.76
C PHE A 13 -14.53 34.20 1.07
N PHE A 14 -13.69 35.23 1.19
CA PHE A 14 -12.35 35.23 0.59
C PHE A 14 -11.29 34.41 1.35
N CYS A 15 -11.51 34.11 2.64
CA CYS A 15 -10.61 33.27 3.44
C CYS A 15 -10.90 31.76 3.35
N LEU A 16 -12.02 31.34 2.73
CA LEU A 16 -12.38 29.93 2.54
C LEU A 16 -12.08 29.38 1.12
N CYS A 17 -11.71 30.24 0.16
CA CYS A 17 -11.37 29.82 -1.20
C CYS A 17 -10.04 29.04 -1.40
N PRO A 18 -8.99 29.12 -0.55
CA PRO A 18 -7.77 28.34 -0.81
C PRO A 18 -7.93 26.84 -0.51
N LEU A 19 -8.96 26.44 0.24
CA LEU A 19 -9.22 25.02 0.55
C LEU A 19 -9.93 24.28 -0.59
N PHE A 20 -10.67 24.99 -1.46
CA PHE A 20 -11.33 24.40 -2.62
C PHE A 20 -10.41 24.37 -3.85
N ALA A 21 -9.51 25.36 -3.99
CA ALA A 21 -8.56 25.40 -5.11
C ALA A 21 -7.61 24.18 -5.09
N GLY A 22 -7.10 23.79 -3.92
CA GLY A 22 -6.22 22.61 -3.83
C GLY A 22 -6.92 21.27 -4.15
N TRP A 23 -8.26 21.21 -4.12
CA TRP A 23 -9.00 19.99 -4.41
C TRP A 23 -9.24 19.81 -5.90
N ALA A 24 -9.66 20.88 -6.59
CA ALA A 24 -9.87 20.87 -8.05
C ALA A 24 -8.59 20.51 -8.82
N TRP A 25 -7.45 21.10 -8.46
CA TRP A 25 -6.17 20.83 -9.16
C TRP A 25 -5.69 19.38 -9.00
N ALA A 26 -6.01 18.72 -7.88
CA ALA A 26 -5.60 17.33 -7.68
C ALA A 26 -6.53 16.33 -8.36
N GLU A 27 -7.80 16.70 -8.55
CA GLU A 27 -8.74 15.94 -9.35
C GLU A 27 -8.31 15.98 -10.83
N ASP A 28 -7.90 17.14 -11.34
CA ASP A 28 -7.40 17.30 -12.71
C ASP A 28 -6.16 16.42 -13.01
N VAL A 29 -5.17 16.39 -12.10
CA VAL A 29 -3.96 15.56 -12.27
C VAL A 29 -4.26 14.06 -12.18
N ALA A 30 -5.20 13.67 -11.32
CA ALA A 30 -5.64 12.28 -11.22
C ALA A 30 -6.39 11.83 -12.47
N ILE A 31 -7.24 12.68 -13.03
CA ILE A 31 -7.92 12.44 -14.30
C ILE A 31 -6.89 12.30 -15.42
N GLU A 32 -5.92 13.22 -15.52
CA GLU A 32 -4.84 13.16 -16.52
C GLU A 32 -4.09 11.81 -16.46
N LEU A 33 -3.68 11.38 -15.26
CA LEU A 33 -3.01 10.09 -15.10
C LEU A 33 -3.88 8.93 -15.58
N VAL A 34 -5.16 8.92 -15.20
CA VAL A 34 -6.09 7.85 -15.57
C VAL A 34 -6.31 7.83 -17.09
N GLU A 35 -6.48 8.97 -17.73
CA GLU A 35 -6.61 9.08 -19.18
C GLU A 35 -5.37 8.54 -19.90
N LYS A 36 -4.17 8.88 -19.42
CA LYS A 36 -2.90 8.34 -19.95
C LYS A 36 -2.82 6.83 -19.82
N LEU A 37 -3.13 6.29 -18.64
CA LEU A 37 -3.10 4.84 -18.40
C LEU A 37 -4.17 4.10 -19.22
N GLN A 38 -5.37 4.68 -19.37
CA GLN A 38 -6.43 4.13 -20.21
C GLN A 38 -6.01 4.07 -21.69
N GLY A 39 -5.46 5.17 -22.22
CA GLY A 39 -4.93 5.20 -23.59
C GLY A 39 -3.72 4.29 -23.81
N SER A 40 -3.04 3.93 -22.72
CA SER A 40 -1.87 3.05 -22.68
C SER A 40 -2.22 1.61 -22.29
N THR A 41 -3.49 1.22 -22.32
CA THR A 41 -3.95 -0.13 -21.99
C THR A 41 -4.52 -0.83 -23.21
N ALA A 42 -4.09 -2.06 -23.47
CA ALA A 42 -4.63 -2.92 -24.51
C ALA A 42 -4.90 -4.31 -23.96
N PHE A 43 -5.97 -4.98 -24.40
CA PHE A 43 -6.31 -6.34 -23.99
C PHE A 43 -6.75 -7.20 -25.17
N CYS A 44 -6.57 -8.51 -25.05
CA CYS A 44 -6.93 -9.51 -26.04
C CYS A 44 -7.47 -10.77 -25.37
N TRP A 45 -8.53 -11.33 -25.95
CA TRP A 45 -9.11 -12.61 -25.55
C TRP A 45 -8.44 -13.76 -26.29
N GLY A 46 -8.03 -14.79 -25.55
CA GLY A 46 -7.73 -16.12 -26.07
C GLY A 46 -8.87 -17.09 -25.78
N THR A 47 -8.70 -18.36 -26.19
CA THR A 47 -9.72 -19.39 -25.93
C THR A 47 -9.97 -19.60 -24.44
N ASP A 48 -8.90 -19.70 -23.67
CA ASP A 48 -8.90 -20.06 -22.24
C ASP A 48 -8.18 -19.00 -21.37
N CYS A 49 -7.91 -17.83 -21.93
CA CYS A 49 -7.22 -16.76 -21.21
C CYS A 49 -7.64 -15.35 -21.64
N LEU A 50 -7.41 -14.40 -20.76
CA LEU A 50 -7.46 -12.96 -21.04
C LEU A 50 -6.08 -12.37 -20.77
N VAL A 51 -5.54 -11.65 -21.74
CA VAL A 51 -4.25 -10.97 -21.59
C VAL A 51 -4.46 -9.47 -21.73
N TRP A 52 -3.86 -8.69 -20.86
CA TRP A 52 -3.79 -7.24 -21.03
C TRP A 52 -2.42 -6.70 -20.68
N LEU A 53 -2.08 -5.61 -21.35
CA LEU A 53 -0.83 -4.89 -21.23
C LEU A 53 -1.15 -3.44 -20.89
N VAL A 54 -0.38 -2.88 -19.95
CA VAL A 54 -0.38 -1.45 -19.68
C VAL A 54 1.02 -0.93 -19.94
N HIS A 55 1.15 -0.08 -20.96
CA HIS A 55 2.38 0.66 -21.25
C HIS A 55 2.56 1.77 -20.21
N TYR A 56 3.78 1.92 -19.70
CA TYR A 56 4.13 2.98 -18.75
C TYR A 56 5.04 4.02 -19.43
N PRO A 57 4.45 5.01 -20.15
CA PRO A 57 5.22 6.07 -20.78
C PRO A 57 5.83 7.02 -19.74
N GLU A 58 6.92 7.70 -20.11
CA GLU A 58 7.63 8.64 -19.21
C GLU A 58 6.73 9.78 -18.71
N ASP A 59 5.71 10.15 -19.46
CA ASP A 59 4.83 11.28 -19.17
C ASP A 59 3.78 10.99 -18.08
N ILE A 60 3.74 9.76 -17.53
CA ILE A 60 2.96 9.44 -16.32
C ILE A 60 3.73 9.77 -15.03
N VAL A 61 5.04 10.01 -15.12
CA VAL A 61 5.91 10.23 -13.95
C VAL A 61 5.44 11.43 -13.15
N ASP A 62 5.29 12.58 -13.79
CA ASP A 62 4.96 13.82 -13.11
C ASP A 62 3.55 13.82 -12.48
N PRO A 63 2.48 13.35 -13.16
CA PRO A 63 1.17 13.28 -12.52
C PRO A 63 1.14 12.24 -11.38
N TRP A 64 1.78 11.08 -11.54
CA TRP A 64 1.89 10.08 -10.47
C TRP A 64 2.62 10.63 -9.24
N VAL A 65 3.82 11.19 -9.45
CA VAL A 65 4.64 11.77 -8.38
C VAL A 65 3.90 12.90 -7.65
N SER A 66 3.12 13.71 -8.37
CA SER A 66 2.35 14.80 -7.78
C SER A 66 1.21 14.30 -6.90
N ILE A 67 0.50 13.24 -7.32
CA ILE A 67 -0.55 12.59 -6.53
C ILE A 67 0.06 11.98 -5.26
N GLU A 68 1.17 11.26 -5.39
CA GLU A 68 1.84 10.61 -4.25
C GLU A 68 2.44 11.61 -3.27
N ALA A 69 3.10 12.66 -3.78
CA ALA A 69 3.61 13.74 -2.95
C ALA A 69 2.50 14.39 -2.12
N LYS A 70 1.31 14.60 -2.71
CA LYS A 70 0.16 15.13 -1.98
C LYS A 70 -0.38 14.13 -0.96
N ARG A 71 -0.48 12.85 -1.33
CA ARG A 71 -0.98 11.77 -0.46
C ARG A 71 -0.14 11.62 0.80
N GLN A 72 1.18 11.71 0.65
CA GLN A 72 2.16 11.50 1.72
C GLN A 72 2.62 12.80 2.39
N GLY A 73 2.22 13.96 1.88
CA GLY A 73 2.67 15.26 2.38
C GLY A 73 4.16 15.55 2.12
N PHE A 74 4.72 15.07 1.00
CA PHE A 74 6.12 15.32 0.65
C PHE A 74 6.38 16.81 0.38
N GLY A 75 7.47 17.32 0.94
CA GLY A 75 8.09 18.57 0.48
C GLY A 75 8.85 18.36 -0.84
N GLU A 76 9.30 19.46 -1.46
CA GLU A 76 9.96 19.43 -2.78
C GLU A 76 11.17 18.50 -2.86
N GLN A 77 11.99 18.44 -1.81
CA GLN A 77 13.16 17.56 -1.78
C GLN A 77 12.77 16.08 -1.78
N ASP A 78 11.74 15.72 -1.01
CA ASP A 78 11.25 14.34 -0.94
C ASP A 78 10.48 13.94 -2.18
N LYS A 79 9.74 14.89 -2.77
CA LYS A 79 9.11 14.73 -4.09
C LYS A 79 10.14 14.38 -5.16
N GLU A 80 11.27 15.09 -5.23
CA GLU A 80 12.32 14.82 -6.22
C GLU A 80 13.07 13.51 -5.93
N LYS A 81 13.27 13.15 -4.66
CA LYS A 81 13.80 11.82 -4.31
C LYS A 81 12.85 10.70 -4.74
N TYR A 82 11.55 10.87 -4.50
CA TYR A 82 10.51 9.92 -4.92
C TYR A 82 10.44 9.81 -6.45
N ARG A 83 10.52 10.93 -7.17
CA ARG A 83 10.56 10.96 -8.64
C ARG A 83 11.71 10.11 -9.19
N ARG A 84 12.94 10.34 -8.72
CA ARG A 84 14.12 9.58 -9.13
C ARG A 84 14.01 8.10 -8.79
N ALA A 85 13.49 7.77 -7.61
CA ALA A 85 13.21 6.41 -7.18
C ALA A 85 12.24 5.70 -8.13
N PHE A 86 11.13 6.36 -8.47
CA PHE A 86 10.09 5.84 -9.36
C PHE A 86 10.61 5.59 -10.78
N VAL A 87 11.35 6.54 -11.35
CA VAL A 87 12.00 6.40 -12.67
C VAL A 87 12.98 5.22 -12.68
N LYS A 88 13.80 5.08 -11.63
CA LYS A 88 14.76 3.97 -11.49
C LYS A 88 14.05 2.62 -11.35
N ASP A 89 13.01 2.53 -10.53
CA ASP A 89 12.29 1.27 -10.28
C ASP A 89 11.59 0.75 -11.54
N LEU A 90 10.99 1.64 -12.34
CA LEU A 90 10.38 1.29 -13.62
C LEU A 90 11.39 1.20 -14.78
N ARG A 91 12.67 1.52 -14.53
CA ARG A 91 13.74 1.54 -15.55
C ARG A 91 13.39 2.41 -16.77
N LEU A 92 12.71 3.53 -16.53
CA LEU A 92 12.24 4.44 -17.58
C LEU A 92 13.41 5.11 -18.31
N ASP A 93 14.60 5.20 -17.72
CA ASP A 93 15.79 5.75 -18.40
C ASP A 93 16.41 4.77 -19.42
N GLU A 94 16.21 3.46 -19.22
CA GLU A 94 16.93 2.39 -19.92
C GLU A 94 16.05 1.58 -20.88
N SER A 95 14.74 1.58 -20.66
CA SER A 95 13.80 0.66 -21.31
C SER A 95 12.39 1.24 -21.46
N GLU A 96 11.57 0.53 -22.23
CA GLU A 96 10.13 0.74 -22.35
C GLU A 96 9.39 -0.29 -21.47
N PRO A 97 8.89 0.09 -20.28
CA PRO A 97 8.25 -0.83 -19.36
C PRO A 97 6.77 -1.05 -19.66
N PHE A 98 6.35 -2.30 -19.52
CA PHE A 98 4.95 -2.70 -19.59
C PHE A 98 4.61 -3.56 -18.39
N LEU A 99 3.39 -3.39 -17.90
CA LEU A 99 2.77 -4.35 -17.02
C LEU A 99 2.01 -5.36 -17.86
N LEU A 100 2.52 -6.60 -17.91
CA LEU A 100 1.84 -7.73 -18.51
C LEU A 100 0.98 -8.43 -17.45
N THR A 101 -0.28 -8.68 -17.79
CA THR A 101 -1.15 -9.52 -16.97
C THR A 101 -1.82 -10.59 -17.82
N ILE A 102 -1.75 -11.83 -17.34
CA ILE A 102 -2.33 -13.01 -17.97
C ILE A 102 -3.28 -13.63 -16.96
N TYR A 103 -4.56 -13.71 -17.30
CA TYR A 103 -5.55 -14.46 -16.55
C TYR A 103 -5.90 -15.74 -17.31
N ASN A 104 -5.32 -16.87 -16.90
CA ASN A 104 -5.68 -18.19 -17.40
C ASN A 104 -6.89 -18.72 -16.62
N PHE A 105 -7.99 -19.01 -17.32
CA PHE A 105 -9.18 -19.66 -16.77
C PHE A 105 -9.42 -21.04 -17.40
N GLY A 106 -8.46 -21.53 -18.19
CA GLY A 106 -8.44 -22.88 -18.74
C GLY A 106 -8.22 -23.96 -17.68
N ILE A 107 -8.62 -25.18 -18.02
CA ILE A 107 -8.43 -26.36 -17.15
C ILE A 107 -6.94 -26.73 -17.03
N LYS A 108 -6.17 -26.47 -18.09
CA LYS A 108 -4.72 -26.72 -18.14
C LYS A 108 -3.95 -25.47 -17.79
N SER A 109 -2.76 -25.64 -17.23
CA SER A 109 -1.81 -24.53 -17.09
C SER A 109 -1.38 -24.04 -18.47
N LEU A 110 -1.23 -22.73 -18.58
CA LEU A 110 -0.62 -22.06 -19.72
C LEU A 110 0.89 -21.96 -19.46
N SER A 111 1.71 -22.36 -20.42
CA SER A 111 3.17 -22.22 -20.34
C SER A 111 3.65 -21.35 -21.49
N LEU A 112 4.40 -20.31 -21.15
CA LEU A 112 5.09 -19.44 -22.10
C LEU A 112 6.61 -19.51 -21.90
N ASN A 113 7.14 -20.60 -21.33
CA ASN A 113 8.56 -20.69 -21.00
C ASN A 113 9.43 -21.02 -22.23
N PRO A 114 10.44 -20.20 -22.58
CA PRO A 114 10.75 -18.89 -21.96
C PRO A 114 9.94 -17.75 -22.59
N LEU A 115 9.48 -16.77 -21.79
CA LEU A 115 8.58 -15.70 -22.29
C LEU A 115 9.22 -14.93 -23.45
N SER A 116 10.54 -14.81 -23.43
CA SER A 116 11.35 -14.16 -24.47
C SER A 116 11.21 -14.74 -25.87
N GLU A 117 10.75 -15.97 -26.03
CA GLU A 117 10.47 -16.60 -27.33
C GLU A 117 9.07 -16.28 -27.86
N HIS A 118 8.20 -15.74 -27.02
CA HIS A 118 6.79 -15.51 -27.35
C HIS A 118 6.38 -14.04 -27.37
N LEU A 119 7.10 -13.16 -26.66
CA LEU A 119 6.73 -11.76 -26.49
C LEU A 119 7.71 -10.82 -27.21
N PHE A 120 7.20 -10.03 -28.16
CA PHE A 120 8.00 -9.13 -28.99
C PHE A 120 7.34 -7.77 -29.13
N LEU A 121 8.14 -6.71 -29.24
CA LEU A 121 7.66 -5.40 -29.67
C LEU A 121 7.94 -5.25 -31.16
N LYS A 122 6.91 -4.89 -31.93
CA LYS A 122 7.03 -4.63 -33.36
C LYS A 122 6.94 -3.14 -33.65
N LYS A 123 7.95 -2.65 -34.35
CA LYS A 123 8.07 -1.28 -34.86
C LYS A 123 8.58 -1.34 -36.30
N ASP A 124 7.96 -0.61 -37.21
CA ASP A 124 8.40 -0.49 -38.62
C ASP A 124 8.66 -1.84 -39.35
N GLY A 125 7.96 -2.90 -38.92
CA GLY A 125 8.15 -4.26 -39.45
C GLY A 125 9.24 -5.08 -38.76
N GLU A 126 10.09 -4.48 -37.96
CA GLU A 126 11.10 -5.14 -37.13
C GLU A 126 10.50 -5.69 -35.84
N ARG A 127 10.97 -6.86 -35.39
CA ARG A 127 10.62 -7.46 -34.10
C ARG A 127 11.78 -7.28 -33.13
N LEU A 128 11.54 -6.56 -32.05
CA LEU A 128 12.46 -6.32 -30.95
C LEU A 128 12.15 -7.29 -29.80
N SER A 129 13.18 -7.99 -29.33
CA SER A 129 13.10 -8.87 -28.17
C SER A 129 13.10 -8.08 -26.85
N LEU A 130 12.61 -8.73 -25.79
CA LEU A 130 12.69 -8.22 -24.44
C LEU A 130 14.15 -8.00 -23.98
N LEU A 131 14.38 -6.92 -23.24
CA LEU A 131 15.61 -6.70 -22.48
C LEU A 131 15.59 -7.47 -21.15
N ALA A 132 14.44 -7.48 -20.48
CA ALA A 132 14.23 -8.16 -19.21
C ALA A 132 12.74 -8.41 -18.99
N TYR A 133 12.40 -9.36 -18.12
CA TYR A 133 11.03 -9.62 -17.68
C TYR A 133 11.04 -10.33 -16.31
N ASP A 134 9.88 -10.40 -15.67
CA ASP A 134 9.70 -11.17 -14.44
C ASP A 134 9.79 -12.68 -14.72
N SER A 135 10.75 -13.37 -14.11
CA SER A 135 10.97 -14.81 -14.28
C SER A 135 9.75 -15.66 -13.89
N SER A 136 8.78 -15.11 -13.14
CA SER A 136 7.52 -15.82 -12.85
C SER A 136 6.74 -16.21 -14.11
N PHE A 137 6.95 -15.53 -15.24
CA PHE A 137 6.31 -15.88 -16.52
C PHE A 137 6.86 -17.16 -17.17
N ASP A 138 8.01 -17.66 -16.70
CA ASP A 138 8.56 -18.94 -17.15
C ASP A 138 7.99 -20.13 -16.35
N GLU A 139 7.16 -19.87 -15.34
CA GLU A 139 6.45 -20.87 -14.58
C GLU A 139 5.06 -21.16 -15.18
N PRO A 140 4.49 -22.37 -14.98
CA PRO A 140 3.13 -22.67 -15.43
C PRO A 140 2.07 -21.77 -14.79
N ILE A 141 1.22 -21.16 -15.61
CA ILE A 141 0.19 -20.20 -15.21
C ILE A 141 -1.15 -20.92 -15.01
N TYR A 142 -1.67 -20.96 -13.78
CA TYR A 142 -2.96 -21.59 -13.44
C TYR A 142 -4.12 -20.61 -13.20
N GLY A 143 -3.83 -19.30 -13.22
CA GLY A 143 -4.77 -18.28 -12.83
C GLY A 143 -4.30 -16.91 -13.28
N LEU A 144 -4.37 -15.93 -12.39
CA LEU A 144 -3.85 -14.59 -12.62
C LEU A 144 -2.34 -14.54 -12.36
N LEU A 145 -1.57 -14.14 -13.36
CA LEU A 145 -0.16 -13.79 -13.23
C LEU A 145 0.07 -12.38 -13.77
N GLN A 146 0.78 -11.56 -13.00
CA GLN A 146 1.06 -10.17 -13.30
C GLN A 146 2.55 -9.89 -13.06
N GLY A 147 3.20 -9.19 -13.98
CA GLY A 147 4.63 -8.88 -13.85
C GLY A 147 5.08 -7.81 -14.84
N LEU A 148 6.27 -7.27 -14.61
CA LEU A 148 6.87 -6.25 -15.48
C LEU A 148 7.68 -6.91 -16.60
N VAL A 149 7.56 -6.35 -17.79
CA VAL A 149 8.34 -6.71 -18.97
C VAL A 149 8.95 -5.44 -19.55
N TYR A 150 10.17 -5.52 -20.06
CA TYR A 150 10.97 -4.37 -20.47
C TYR A 150 11.45 -4.57 -21.91
N PHE A 151 11.06 -3.66 -22.80
CA PHE A 151 11.57 -3.62 -24.18
C PHE A 151 12.66 -2.55 -24.33
N PRO A 152 13.45 -2.58 -25.41
CA PRO A 152 14.32 -1.47 -25.77
C PRO A 152 13.51 -0.18 -25.93
N LYS A 153 14.11 0.96 -25.57
CA LYS A 153 13.48 2.28 -25.83
C LYS A 153 13.16 2.43 -27.31
N ILE A 154 11.96 2.93 -27.56
CA ILE A 154 11.46 3.17 -28.90
C ILE A 154 11.04 4.62 -29.08
N ASP A 155 11.69 5.31 -30.01
CA ASP A 155 11.22 6.61 -30.49
C ASP A 155 10.20 6.36 -31.62
N ALA A 156 8.97 6.01 -31.25
CA ALA A 156 7.89 5.74 -32.19
C ALA A 156 6.53 6.15 -31.60
N GLU A 157 5.73 6.86 -32.40
CA GLU A 157 4.36 7.25 -32.03
C GLU A 157 3.38 6.06 -32.04
N GLU A 158 3.67 5.03 -32.85
CA GLU A 158 2.83 3.86 -33.01
C GLU A 158 3.71 2.59 -33.01
N PHE A 159 3.30 1.59 -32.23
CA PHE A 159 3.97 0.30 -32.16
C PHE A 159 2.97 -0.78 -31.75
N THR A 160 3.36 -2.05 -31.86
CA THR A 160 2.49 -3.17 -31.49
C THR A 160 3.26 -4.21 -30.70
N VAL A 161 2.75 -4.61 -29.55
CA VAL A 161 3.29 -5.76 -28.83
C VAL A 161 2.61 -7.03 -29.37
N LEU A 162 3.40 -8.06 -29.66
CA LEU A 162 2.94 -9.37 -30.10
C LEU A 162 3.19 -10.40 -29.00
N LEU A 163 2.15 -11.18 -28.68
CA LEU A 163 2.27 -12.36 -27.81
C LEU A 163 1.84 -13.61 -28.59
N GLY A 164 2.82 -14.48 -28.86
CA GLY A 164 2.61 -15.82 -29.41
C GLY A 164 2.39 -16.87 -28.33
N GLY A 165 2.29 -18.14 -28.74
CA GLY A 165 2.11 -19.26 -27.81
C GLY A 165 0.70 -19.41 -27.24
N LEU A 166 -0.27 -18.61 -27.72
CA LEU A 166 -1.67 -18.64 -27.30
C LEU A 166 -2.59 -19.05 -28.44
N GLU A 167 -3.65 -19.79 -28.10
CA GLU A 167 -4.71 -20.16 -29.03
C GLU A 167 -5.81 -19.07 -29.09
N PRO A 168 -6.45 -18.87 -30.26
CA PRO A 168 -6.25 -19.57 -31.54
C PRO A 168 -5.17 -18.95 -32.44
N ARG A 169 -4.63 -17.78 -32.07
CA ARG A 169 -3.68 -17.00 -32.88
C ARG A 169 -2.82 -16.11 -32.00
N GLU A 170 -1.73 -15.61 -32.58
CA GLU A 170 -0.92 -14.54 -31.98
C GLU A 170 -1.82 -13.35 -31.60
N MET A 171 -1.62 -12.82 -30.39
CA MET A 171 -2.31 -11.64 -29.89
C MET A 171 -1.52 -10.39 -30.26
N LEU A 172 -2.24 -9.35 -30.69
CA LEU A 172 -1.68 -8.07 -31.13
C LEU A 172 -2.23 -6.96 -30.24
N PHE A 173 -1.32 -6.20 -29.62
CA PHE A 173 -1.64 -5.11 -28.72
C PHE A 173 -1.11 -3.80 -29.32
N PRO A 174 -1.92 -3.05 -30.09
CA PRO A 174 -1.50 -1.80 -30.69
C PRO A 174 -1.47 -0.67 -29.65
N PHE A 175 -0.41 0.12 -29.66
CA PHE A 175 -0.23 1.32 -28.84
C PHE A 175 0.08 2.52 -29.74
N GLY A 176 -0.42 3.69 -29.35
CA GLY A 176 -0.25 4.95 -30.11
C GLY A 176 -1.53 5.78 -30.22
N SER A 177 -1.37 7.04 -30.61
CA SER A 177 -2.42 8.09 -30.50
C SER A 177 -3.69 7.84 -31.33
N LYS A 178 -3.69 6.89 -32.28
CA LYS A 178 -4.85 6.58 -33.14
C LYS A 178 -5.70 5.39 -32.68
N THR A 179 -5.23 4.59 -31.71
CA THR A 179 -5.97 3.40 -31.25
C THR A 179 -7.33 3.78 -30.64
N LEU A 180 -7.40 4.93 -29.94
CA LEU A 180 -8.64 5.47 -29.35
C LEU A 180 -9.67 5.98 -30.38
N GLN A 181 -9.25 6.32 -31.61
CA GLN A 181 -10.18 6.73 -32.67
C GLN A 181 -10.83 5.53 -33.35
N ALA A 182 -10.10 4.42 -33.51
CA ALA A 182 -10.64 3.21 -34.13
C ALA A 182 -11.77 2.58 -33.30
N GLU A 183 -11.66 2.53 -31.97
CA GLU A 183 -12.72 2.00 -31.10
C GLU A 183 -13.92 2.95 -30.97
N ALA A 184 -13.69 4.27 -30.98
CA ALA A 184 -14.75 5.27 -30.98
C ALA A 184 -15.54 5.30 -32.32
N ASP A 185 -14.87 5.01 -33.44
CA ASP A 185 -15.51 4.96 -34.76
C ASP A 185 -16.25 3.62 -34.99
N ILE A 186 -15.74 2.51 -34.43
CA ILE A 186 -16.48 1.23 -34.40
C ILE A 186 -17.79 1.37 -33.62
N GLN A 187 -17.78 2.03 -32.45
CA GLN A 187 -19.02 2.27 -31.68
C GLN A 187 -20.01 3.20 -32.39
N LYS A 188 -19.54 4.16 -33.19
CA LYS A 188 -20.41 5.01 -34.02
C LYS A 188 -21.02 4.26 -35.20
N HIS A 189 -20.27 3.33 -35.81
CA HIS A 189 -20.77 2.50 -36.90
C HIS A 189 -21.78 1.45 -36.41
N THR A 190 -21.57 0.82 -35.26
CA THR A 190 -22.55 -0.12 -34.68
C THR A 190 -23.87 0.57 -34.31
N LYS A 191 -23.82 1.82 -33.84
CA LYS A 191 -25.03 2.61 -33.53
C LYS A 191 -25.77 3.12 -34.78
N ALA A 192 -25.08 3.22 -35.91
CA ALA A 192 -25.67 3.61 -37.19
C ALA A 192 -26.29 2.42 -37.95
N GLU A 193 -25.76 1.20 -37.78
CA GLU A 193 -26.30 -0.03 -38.38
C GLU A 193 -27.54 -0.58 -37.65
N GLU A 194 -27.75 -0.26 -36.37
CA GLU A 194 -28.97 -0.67 -35.63
C GLU A 194 -30.24 0.14 -35.99
N THR A 195 -30.17 1.12 -36.90
CA THR A 195 -31.33 1.98 -37.23
C THR A 195 -32.09 1.57 -38.51
N TRP A 196 -31.75 0.44 -39.14
CA TRP A 196 -32.48 -0.02 -40.33
C TRP A 196 -32.71 -1.52 -40.31
N HIS A 197 -33.78 -1.95 -39.63
CA HIS A 197 -34.68 -3.03 -40.05
C HIS A 197 -35.90 -3.07 -39.11
N GLU A 198 -36.77 -2.06 -39.22
CA GLU A 198 -38.15 -2.18 -38.75
C GLU A 198 -39.05 -2.30 -39.98
N SER A 199 -39.39 -3.55 -40.33
CA SER A 199 -40.48 -3.88 -41.25
C SER A 199 -40.98 -5.29 -40.94
N GLU A 200 -42.11 -5.30 -40.24
CA GLU A 200 -43.24 -6.23 -40.35
C GLU A 200 -42.95 -7.67 -40.85
N ASN A 201 -42.96 -8.62 -39.91
CA ASN A 201 -43.77 -9.82 -40.10
C ASN A 201 -44.15 -10.45 -38.75
N ALA A 202 -45.46 -10.60 -38.55
CA ALA A 202 -46.03 -11.33 -37.44
C ALA A 202 -45.88 -12.84 -37.67
N GLY A 203 -45.25 -13.55 -36.72
CA GLY A 203 -45.18 -15.01 -36.75
C GLY A 203 -44.23 -15.58 -35.69
N GLU A 204 -44.83 -16.14 -34.63
CA GLU A 204 -44.26 -17.07 -33.64
C GLU A 204 -43.01 -16.67 -32.84
N LYS A 205 -43.22 -16.45 -31.54
CA LYS A 205 -42.16 -16.33 -30.52
C LYS A 205 -41.48 -17.70 -30.31
N PRO A 206 -40.15 -17.84 -30.45
CA PRO A 206 -39.44 -18.98 -29.89
C PRO A 206 -39.36 -18.83 -28.36
N LYS A 207 -39.77 -19.87 -27.64
CA LYS A 207 -39.56 -19.98 -26.19
C LYS A 207 -38.08 -20.19 -25.93
N PHE A 208 -37.41 -19.18 -25.36
CA PHE A 208 -36.12 -19.39 -24.73
C PHE A 208 -36.32 -20.00 -23.34
N GLU A 209 -35.82 -21.22 -23.16
CA GLU A 209 -35.71 -21.86 -21.85
C GLU A 209 -34.70 -21.08 -21.00
N LYS A 210 -35.20 -20.49 -19.93
CA LYS A 210 -34.41 -19.77 -18.93
C LYS A 210 -33.66 -20.80 -18.08
N ILE A 211 -32.43 -21.13 -18.44
CA ILE A 211 -31.53 -21.85 -17.53
C ILE A 211 -31.09 -20.85 -16.46
N VAL A 212 -31.74 -20.92 -15.29
CA VAL A 212 -31.29 -20.27 -14.07
C VAL A 212 -30.20 -21.16 -13.48
N VAL A 213 -28.95 -20.70 -13.52
CA VAL A 213 -27.87 -21.30 -12.73
C VAL A 213 -28.00 -20.77 -11.31
N GLU A 214 -28.61 -21.56 -10.43
CA GLU A 214 -28.57 -21.30 -8.99
C GLU A 214 -27.18 -21.65 -8.45
N LEU A 215 -26.46 -20.64 -7.94
CA LEU A 215 -25.25 -20.82 -7.15
C LEU A 215 -25.63 -21.49 -5.82
N PRO A 216 -24.90 -22.52 -5.35
CA PRO A 216 -25.22 -23.19 -4.09
C PRO A 216 -25.04 -22.22 -2.91
N ALA A 217 -26.10 -22.10 -2.11
CA ALA A 217 -26.11 -21.26 -0.92
C ALA A 217 -25.09 -21.76 0.11
N THR A 218 -24.25 -20.83 0.59
CA THR A 218 -23.47 -20.97 1.81
C THR A 218 -24.42 -21.17 2.99
N HIS A 219 -24.49 -22.39 3.51
CA HIS A 219 -25.20 -22.69 4.75
C HIS A 219 -24.39 -22.17 5.94
N THR A 220 -24.81 -21.03 6.48
CA THR A 220 -24.61 -20.68 7.88
C THR A 220 -25.55 -21.57 8.69
N ALA A 221 -24.99 -22.49 9.49
CA ALA A 221 -25.76 -23.32 10.41
C ALA A 221 -25.43 -22.92 11.84
N GLU A 222 -26.31 -22.11 12.44
CA GLU A 222 -26.53 -22.11 13.89
C GLU A 222 -27.26 -23.40 14.27
N SER A 223 -26.83 -23.94 15.41
CA SER A 223 -27.26 -25.16 16.07
C SER A 223 -28.63 -25.02 16.75
N ASP A 224 -29.43 -26.09 16.75
CA ASP A 224 -30.10 -26.62 17.95
C ASP A 224 -30.66 -28.05 17.76
N ASP A 225 -30.11 -28.96 18.58
CA ASP A 225 -30.64 -30.15 19.26
C ASP A 225 -31.68 -31.12 18.63
N LYS A 226 -31.30 -32.42 18.50
CA LYS A 226 -31.66 -33.49 19.47
C LYS A 226 -31.17 -34.91 19.11
N GLU A 227 -30.40 -35.48 20.05
CA GLU A 227 -30.37 -36.86 20.62
C GLU A 227 -30.62 -38.14 19.76
N THR A 228 -29.67 -39.10 19.77
CA THR A 228 -29.71 -40.32 20.63
C THR A 228 -28.55 -41.34 20.40
N GLY A 229 -27.85 -41.71 21.51
CA GLY A 229 -27.27 -43.04 21.86
C GLY A 229 -26.04 -43.61 21.12
N MET A 230 -25.05 -44.31 21.71
CA MET A 230 -24.76 -44.75 23.09
C MET A 230 -23.33 -45.38 23.16
N LYS A 231 -22.73 -45.43 24.39
CA LYS A 231 -21.63 -46.30 24.91
C LYS A 231 -20.14 -45.86 24.73
N GLU A 232 -19.22 -45.94 25.72
CA GLU A 232 -19.23 -46.29 27.16
C GLU A 232 -17.80 -46.07 27.79
N LYS A 233 -17.73 -45.81 29.11
CA LYS A 233 -16.60 -45.97 30.11
C LYS A 233 -15.58 -44.82 30.27
N LYS A 234 -15.14 -44.39 31.48
CA LYS A 234 -15.40 -44.70 32.91
C LYS A 234 -14.80 -43.57 33.79
N ALA A 235 -15.48 -43.22 34.89
CA ALA A 235 -15.14 -42.24 35.97
C ALA A 235 -14.24 -42.88 37.09
N PRO A 236 -14.02 -42.33 38.32
CA PRO A 236 -14.53 -41.11 39.01
C PRO A 236 -13.46 -40.31 39.82
N ASP A 237 -13.71 -39.12 40.39
CA ASP A 237 -14.27 -38.81 41.74
C ASP A 237 -14.07 -37.27 41.96
N GLU A 238 -14.78 -36.48 42.77
CA GLU A 238 -15.92 -36.62 43.67
C GLU A 238 -16.44 -35.20 44.04
N THR A 239 -17.76 -35.10 44.26
CA THR A 239 -18.51 -34.23 45.21
C THR A 239 -18.46 -32.68 45.21
N ILE A 240 -19.58 -32.12 44.74
CA ILE A 240 -20.29 -30.85 45.05
C ILE A 240 -20.97 -30.97 46.46
N PRO A 241 -21.79 -30.05 47.05
CA PRO A 241 -22.18 -28.64 46.72
C PRO A 241 -22.47 -27.68 47.91
N SER A 242 -22.96 -26.47 47.55
CA SER A 242 -23.99 -25.67 48.26
C SER A 242 -23.51 -24.79 49.43
N GLU A 243 -24.08 -23.63 49.78
CA GLU A 243 -25.27 -22.87 49.35
C GLU A 243 -25.23 -21.49 50.05
N LYS A 244 -25.83 -20.48 49.41
CA LYS A 244 -26.66 -19.36 49.95
C LYS A 244 -26.18 -18.44 51.10
N GLU A 245 -26.10 -17.16 50.73
CA GLU A 245 -26.99 -16.06 51.19
C GLU A 245 -27.20 -15.81 52.70
N ASN A 246 -26.74 -14.66 53.21
CA ASN A 246 -27.57 -13.52 53.68
C ASN A 246 -26.93 -12.62 54.77
N VAL A 247 -27.07 -11.30 54.55
CA VAL A 247 -27.54 -10.25 55.49
C VAL A 247 -26.59 -9.61 56.57
N ALA A 248 -26.62 -8.26 56.53
CA ALA A 248 -26.49 -7.25 57.60
C ALA A 248 -25.12 -6.94 58.27
N GLY A 249 -24.67 -5.69 58.08
CA GLY A 249 -25.05 -4.59 58.98
C GLY A 249 -24.19 -4.28 60.23
N LYS A 250 -23.51 -3.12 60.16
CA LYS A 250 -23.26 -2.10 61.23
C LYS A 250 -22.42 -2.45 62.48
N SER A 251 -21.35 -1.66 62.69
CA SER A 251 -21.18 -0.60 63.73
C SER A 251 -19.81 -0.58 64.44
N ASP A 252 -19.19 0.60 64.52
CA ASP A 252 -18.75 1.27 65.77
C ASP A 252 -18.20 2.69 65.44
N LYS A 253 -18.87 3.77 65.89
CA LYS A 253 -18.59 4.65 67.05
C LYS A 253 -17.29 5.48 66.95
N THR A 254 -17.38 6.77 66.63
CA THR A 254 -17.58 7.95 67.51
C THR A 254 -16.30 8.47 68.16
N VAL A 255 -15.77 9.60 67.66
CA VAL A 255 -14.95 10.56 68.41
C VAL A 255 -15.48 11.97 68.08
N VAL A 256 -15.73 12.77 69.11
CA VAL A 256 -16.17 14.20 69.03
C VAL A 256 -15.03 15.10 69.56
N PRO A 257 -15.10 16.45 69.46
CA PRO A 257 -14.25 17.25 68.59
C PRO A 257 -13.30 18.18 69.38
N ARG A 258 -12.27 18.74 68.73
CA ARG A 258 -11.60 19.95 69.26
C ARG A 258 -11.31 20.97 68.17
N ILE A 259 -11.54 22.22 68.59
CA ILE A 259 -11.66 23.47 67.86
C ILE A 259 -10.28 23.97 67.41
N ALA A 260 -10.24 24.57 66.23
CA ALA A 260 -9.07 25.24 65.65
C ALA A 260 -8.68 26.52 66.42
N PRO A 261 -7.40 26.92 66.32
CA PRO A 261 -7.07 28.32 66.05
C PRO A 261 -6.28 28.45 64.74
N GLY A 262 -6.49 29.59 64.05
CA GLY A 262 -6.12 29.85 62.67
C GLY A 262 -4.61 29.98 62.35
N PRO A 263 -4.31 30.33 61.08
CA PRO A 263 -2.98 30.21 60.50
C PRO A 263 -2.04 31.34 60.97
N ASP A 264 -0.82 30.95 61.37
CA ASP A 264 0.29 31.87 61.63
C ASP A 264 0.88 32.37 60.29
N PRO A 265 0.97 33.70 60.06
CA PRO A 265 1.30 34.24 58.75
C PRO A 265 2.80 34.55 58.61
N LEU A 266 3.73 33.62 58.85
CA LEU A 266 5.17 33.94 58.74
C LEU A 266 6.10 32.81 58.28
N LEU A 267 5.66 31.91 57.39
CA LEU A 267 6.57 31.09 56.59
C LEU A 267 6.07 30.99 55.15
N ARG A 268 6.39 32.00 54.35
CA ARG A 268 6.35 31.90 52.89
C ARG A 268 7.45 30.92 52.50
N ALA A 269 7.11 29.63 52.43
CA ALA A 269 7.95 28.66 51.74
C ALA A 269 8.09 29.18 50.32
N GLN A 270 9.30 29.60 49.94
CA GLN A 270 9.63 29.78 48.54
C GLN A 270 9.44 28.41 47.89
N GLU A 271 8.45 28.31 46.99
CA GLU A 271 8.42 27.21 46.04
C GLU A 271 9.79 27.17 45.35
N PRO A 272 10.44 26.01 45.24
CA PRO A 272 11.69 25.91 44.51
C PRO A 272 11.41 26.36 43.07
N GLN A 273 11.92 27.53 42.67
CA GLN A 273 11.97 27.88 41.26
C GLN A 273 12.96 26.90 40.63
N GLU A 274 12.43 25.99 39.81
CA GLU A 274 13.26 25.15 38.95
C GLU A 274 14.15 26.07 38.13
N THR A 275 15.46 25.93 38.30
CA THR A 275 16.42 26.67 37.49
C THR A 275 16.43 26.07 36.08
N ASP A 276 16.74 26.86 35.05
CA ASP A 276 16.85 26.34 33.67
C ASP A 276 17.78 25.13 33.56
N THR A 277 18.76 25.04 34.47
CA THR A 277 19.65 23.88 34.64
C THR A 277 18.95 22.62 35.15
N ASP A 278 17.94 22.75 36.03
CA ASP A 278 17.17 21.61 36.55
C ASP A 278 16.22 21.04 35.48
N VAL A 279 15.66 21.91 34.63
CA VAL A 279 14.83 21.50 33.49
C VAL A 279 15.67 20.77 32.44
N LEU A 280 16.87 21.29 32.14
CA LEU A 280 17.82 20.64 31.23
C LEU A 280 18.28 19.27 31.76
N LEU A 281 18.62 19.18 33.05
CA LEU A 281 19.04 17.91 33.66
C LEU A 281 17.90 16.87 33.64
N LYS A 282 16.66 17.29 33.89
CA LYS A 282 15.49 16.41 33.84
C LYS A 282 15.21 15.92 32.42
N ASN A 283 15.41 16.75 31.40
CA ASN A 283 15.27 16.33 30.02
C ASN A 283 16.37 15.35 29.63
N MET A 284 17.63 15.63 29.97
CA MET A 284 18.75 14.70 29.73
C MET A 284 18.57 13.36 30.46
N LEU A 285 18.06 13.36 31.69
CA LEU A 285 17.77 12.14 32.44
C LEU A 285 16.61 11.35 31.82
N LYS A 286 15.57 12.03 31.33
CA LYS A 286 14.47 11.38 30.59
C LYS A 286 14.96 10.77 29.28
N ASP A 287 15.85 11.45 28.56
CA ASP A 287 16.41 10.94 27.31
C ASP A 287 17.31 9.72 27.59
N ILE A 288 18.14 9.76 28.64
CA ILE A 288 18.98 8.64 29.07
C ILE A 288 18.13 7.45 29.56
N GLU A 289 17.11 7.68 30.37
CA GLU A 289 16.20 6.64 30.87
C GLU A 289 15.42 6.00 29.72
N LYS A 290 14.90 6.82 28.79
CA LYS A 290 14.21 6.36 27.59
C LYS A 290 15.14 5.54 26.70
N GLU A 291 16.38 5.97 26.48
CA GLU A 291 17.39 5.22 25.73
C GLU A 291 17.80 3.89 26.37
N THR A 292 17.78 3.80 27.71
CA THR A 292 18.12 2.55 28.43
C THR A 292 16.94 1.60 28.65
N SER A 293 15.71 2.05 28.39
CA SER A 293 14.49 1.29 28.71
C SER A 293 13.74 0.78 27.49
N MET A 294 14.17 1.13 26.26
CA MET A 294 13.51 0.65 25.05
C MET A 294 13.66 -0.87 24.93
N THR A 295 12.53 -1.52 24.72
CA THR A 295 12.46 -2.91 24.31
C THR A 295 13.05 -3.06 22.91
N LYS A 296 13.40 -4.30 22.57
CA LYS A 296 13.98 -4.65 21.27
C LYS A 296 13.07 -4.24 20.11
N GLU A 297 11.77 -4.44 20.25
CA GLU A 297 10.75 -4.05 19.27
C GLU A 297 10.63 -2.52 19.13
N GLU A 298 10.73 -1.78 20.24
CA GLU A 298 10.68 -0.31 20.22
C GLU A 298 11.89 0.30 19.51
N VAL A 299 13.09 -0.26 19.70
CA VAL A 299 14.30 0.18 18.97
C VAL A 299 14.15 -0.06 17.47
N VAL A 300 13.66 -1.23 17.06
CA VAL A 300 13.40 -1.52 15.63
C VAL A 300 12.34 -0.57 15.07
N ARG A 301 11.26 -0.34 15.81
CA ARG A 301 10.20 0.59 15.41
C ARG A 301 10.73 2.01 15.23
N LEU A 302 11.49 2.51 16.21
CA LEU A 302 12.11 3.84 16.13
C LEU A 302 13.06 3.94 14.94
N PHE A 303 13.84 2.89 14.65
CA PHE A 303 14.72 2.85 13.49
C PHE A 303 13.94 2.95 12.17
N VAL A 304 12.85 2.19 12.03
CA VAL A 304 12.00 2.22 10.82
C VAL A 304 11.29 3.56 10.67
N GLU A 305 10.76 4.12 11.76
CA GLU A 305 10.13 5.45 11.76
C GLU A 305 11.12 6.56 11.37
N SER A 306 12.34 6.50 11.89
CA SER A 306 13.43 7.41 11.51
C SER A 306 13.81 7.25 10.03
N TRP A 307 13.79 6.01 9.51
CA TRP A 307 14.04 5.73 8.10
C TRP A 307 12.96 6.30 7.19
N ILE A 308 11.69 6.14 7.55
CA ILE A 308 10.55 6.74 6.84
C ILE A 308 10.70 8.26 6.80
N ALA A 309 11.01 8.88 7.95
CA ALA A 309 11.23 10.32 8.08
C ALA A 309 12.49 10.82 7.34
N GLY A 310 13.40 9.92 6.97
CA GLY A 310 14.69 10.27 6.38
C GLY A 310 15.69 10.84 7.38
N ASP A 311 15.47 10.62 8.68
CA ASP A 311 16.38 11.01 9.76
C ASP A 311 17.52 9.99 9.88
N THR A 312 18.53 10.17 9.03
CA THR A 312 19.70 9.29 9.00
C THR A 312 20.63 9.46 10.19
N GLU A 313 20.53 10.57 10.93
CA GLU A 313 21.33 10.80 12.14
C GLU A 313 20.84 9.88 13.25
N THR A 314 19.54 9.92 13.57
CA THR A 314 18.93 9.02 14.56
C THR A 314 19.11 7.55 14.15
N MET A 315 18.93 7.22 12.87
CA MET A 315 19.20 5.84 12.40
C MET A 315 20.64 5.39 12.68
N TYR A 316 21.62 6.24 12.40
CA TYR A 316 23.04 5.92 12.58
C TYR A 316 23.40 5.78 14.07
N GLU A 317 22.79 6.60 14.93
CA GLU A 317 22.96 6.52 16.38
C GLU A 317 22.40 5.23 16.98
N LEU A 318 21.36 4.64 16.37
CA LEU A 318 20.76 3.36 16.79
C LEU A 318 21.57 2.13 16.34
N LEU A 319 22.57 2.30 15.47
CA LEU A 319 23.41 1.20 15.02
C LEU A 319 24.31 0.63 16.12
N SER A 320 24.68 -0.64 15.95
CA SER A 320 25.68 -1.31 16.79
C SER A 320 27.07 -0.70 16.57
N THR A 321 27.95 -0.89 17.55
CA THR A 321 29.35 -0.44 17.43
C THR A 321 30.03 -1.11 16.24
N GLU A 322 29.69 -2.36 15.94
CA GLU A 322 30.18 -3.09 14.76
C GLU A 322 29.75 -2.41 13.45
N SER A 323 28.46 -2.09 13.30
CA SER A 323 27.95 -1.43 12.09
C SER A 323 28.49 -0.01 11.91
N GLN A 324 28.68 0.75 12.99
CA GLN A 324 29.30 2.08 12.95
C GLN A 324 30.80 2.04 12.58
N ASN A 325 31.48 0.93 12.91
CA ASN A 325 32.87 0.73 12.47
C ASN A 325 32.96 0.25 11.01
N ALA A 326 31.96 -0.49 10.54
CA ALA A 326 31.91 -1.02 9.19
C ALA A 326 31.49 0.03 8.16
N TYR A 327 30.60 0.95 8.51
CA TYR A 327 30.08 1.99 7.62
C TYR A 327 30.34 3.36 8.22
N SER A 328 30.97 4.24 7.45
CA SER A 328 30.98 5.66 7.80
C SER A 328 29.55 6.23 7.75
N TYR A 329 29.30 7.32 8.47
CA TYR A 329 27.99 7.98 8.45
C TYR A 329 27.53 8.32 7.02
N GLU A 330 28.43 8.83 6.17
CA GLU A 330 28.09 9.18 4.78
C GLU A 330 27.80 7.94 3.92
N ASP A 331 28.55 6.85 4.10
CA ASP A 331 28.30 5.60 3.37
C ASP A 331 26.98 4.96 3.79
N PHE A 332 26.69 4.95 5.10
CA PHE A 332 25.43 4.49 5.65
C PHE A 332 24.26 5.33 5.13
N LYS A 333 24.36 6.66 5.22
CA LYS A 333 23.35 7.60 4.72
C LYS A 333 23.07 7.38 3.25
N LYS A 334 24.12 7.22 2.43
CA LYS A 334 23.98 6.92 1.01
C LYS A 334 23.25 5.59 0.81
N ALA A 335 23.67 4.52 1.48
CA ALA A 335 23.05 3.20 1.34
C ALA A 335 21.58 3.16 1.81
N ALA A 336 21.28 3.80 2.94
CA ALA A 336 19.93 3.86 3.51
C ALA A 336 18.98 4.69 2.64
N MET A 337 19.47 5.77 2.03
CA MET A 337 18.68 6.66 1.18
C MET A 337 18.62 6.24 -0.29
N GLU A 338 19.53 5.39 -0.74
CA GLU A 338 19.48 4.79 -2.08
C GLU A 338 18.35 3.77 -2.20
N SER A 339 17.94 3.15 -1.10
CA SER A 339 16.85 2.19 -1.09
C SER A 339 15.49 2.88 -1.11
N ASN A 340 14.69 2.59 -2.14
CA ASN A 340 13.31 3.06 -2.27
C ASN A 340 12.36 2.45 -1.21
N ILE A 341 12.88 1.55 -0.37
CA ILE A 341 12.12 0.80 0.62
C ILE A 341 11.44 1.68 1.67
N ARG A 342 12.00 2.86 1.98
CA ARG A 342 11.38 3.78 2.95
C ARG A 342 9.98 4.21 2.55
N TRP A 343 9.74 4.34 1.24
CA TRP A 343 8.42 4.68 0.68
C TRP A 343 7.45 3.51 0.75
N ALA A 344 7.93 2.27 0.78
CA ALA A 344 7.10 1.10 1.03
C ALA A 344 6.65 1.05 2.48
N PHE A 345 7.51 1.46 3.41
CA PHE A 345 7.21 1.46 4.84
C PHE A 345 6.29 2.61 5.28
N SER A 346 6.25 3.73 4.53
CA SER A 346 5.34 4.85 4.84
C SER A 346 3.86 4.49 4.68
N ASP A 347 3.52 3.54 3.81
CA ASP A 347 2.16 3.02 3.64
C ASP A 347 1.73 2.01 4.71
N GLY A 348 2.66 1.63 5.60
CA GLY A 348 2.51 0.59 6.61
C GLY A 348 3.55 -0.51 6.44
N TYR A 349 3.97 -1.08 7.57
CA TYR A 349 4.95 -2.16 7.59
C TYR A 349 4.63 -3.19 8.67
N ASP A 350 5.05 -4.42 8.40
CA ASP A 350 4.97 -5.55 9.32
C ASP A 350 6.38 -5.93 9.80
N LEU A 351 6.48 -6.33 11.06
CA LEU A 351 7.69 -6.86 11.67
C LEU A 351 7.54 -8.36 11.89
N ALA A 352 8.34 -9.15 11.19
CA ALA A 352 8.40 -10.61 11.36
C ALA A 352 9.77 -11.01 11.91
N TRP A 353 9.79 -11.48 13.16
CA TRP A 353 11.00 -12.02 13.79
C TRP A 353 11.37 -13.36 13.17
N ILE A 354 12.54 -13.43 12.52
CA ILE A 354 13.07 -14.68 11.98
C ILE A 354 13.66 -15.51 13.13
N ASN A 355 14.35 -14.83 14.05
CA ASN A 355 14.88 -15.38 15.29
C ASN A 355 15.08 -14.24 16.31
N ASP A 356 15.63 -14.56 17.48
CA ASP A 356 15.85 -13.61 18.57
C ASP A 356 16.77 -12.44 18.20
N ASN A 357 17.54 -12.51 17.12
CA ASN A 357 18.51 -11.47 16.75
C ASN A 357 18.27 -10.90 15.33
N ARG A 358 17.21 -11.31 14.62
CA ARG A 358 16.94 -10.86 13.24
C ARG A 358 15.46 -10.63 13.01
N VAL A 359 15.16 -9.47 12.46
CA VAL A 359 13.81 -9.05 12.08
C VAL A 359 13.73 -8.80 10.58
N LYS A 360 12.72 -9.35 9.92
CA LYS A 360 12.31 -8.95 8.58
C LYS A 360 11.28 -7.84 8.73
N ILE A 361 11.57 -6.70 8.10
CA ILE A 361 10.61 -5.61 7.93
C ILE A 361 10.08 -5.75 6.51
N SER A 362 8.77 -5.80 6.35
CA SER A 362 8.09 -5.85 5.04
C SER A 362 7.07 -4.73 4.94
N GLY A 363 7.04 -4.04 3.80
CA GLY A 363 6.04 -3.03 3.49
C GLY A 363 5.53 -3.24 2.07
N ILE A 364 4.27 -2.87 1.84
CA ILE A 364 3.64 -2.97 0.53
C ILE A 364 3.63 -1.57 -0.09
N GLN A 365 4.36 -1.41 -1.19
CA GLN A 365 4.33 -0.18 -1.96
C GLN A 365 3.34 -0.31 -3.11
N LYS A 366 2.36 0.61 -3.18
CA LYS A 366 1.54 0.75 -4.38
C LYS A 366 2.33 1.56 -5.42
N MET A 367 2.51 1.00 -6.61
CA MET A 367 3.12 1.66 -7.77
C MET A 367 2.20 1.49 -8.98
N LEU A 368 1.51 2.56 -9.37
CA LEU A 368 0.51 2.53 -10.45
C LEU A 368 -0.53 1.41 -10.23
N LEU A 369 -0.49 0.37 -11.07
CA LEU A 369 -1.39 -0.80 -11.06
C LEU A 369 -0.74 -2.05 -10.42
N LEU A 370 0.44 -1.89 -9.82
CA LEU A 370 1.19 -2.94 -9.17
C LEU A 370 1.28 -2.68 -7.66
N LYS A 371 1.33 -3.76 -6.90
CA LYS A 371 1.73 -3.76 -5.50
C LYS A 371 3.02 -4.54 -5.39
N VAL A 372 4.05 -3.92 -4.83
CA VAL A 372 5.36 -4.54 -4.66
C VAL A 372 5.61 -4.69 -3.16
N GLU A 373 5.80 -5.93 -2.71
CA GLU A 373 6.34 -6.17 -1.36
C GLU A 373 7.82 -5.84 -1.39
N ARG A 374 8.23 -4.88 -0.56
CA ARG A 374 9.64 -4.59 -0.31
C ARG A 374 9.95 -5.06 1.10
N SER A 375 11.10 -5.71 1.26
CA SER A 375 11.53 -6.14 2.58
C SER A 375 13.03 -5.97 2.80
N LYS A 376 13.40 -5.76 4.07
CA LYS A 376 14.78 -5.69 4.53
C LYS A 376 14.88 -6.48 5.83
N VAL A 377 15.95 -7.25 5.95
CA VAL A 377 16.29 -7.96 7.19
C VAL A 377 17.32 -7.14 7.93
N LEU A 378 17.05 -6.84 9.20
CA LEU A 378 17.98 -6.20 10.12
C LEU A 378 18.41 -7.19 11.19
N GLY A 379 19.65 -7.07 11.65
CA GLY A 379 20.09 -7.71 12.87
C GLY A 379 19.82 -6.83 14.09
N VAL A 380 19.69 -7.44 15.26
CA VAL A 380 19.50 -6.74 16.54
C VAL A 380 20.35 -7.40 17.60
N VAL A 381 21.11 -6.59 18.35
CA VAL A 381 22.04 -7.06 19.38
C VAL A 381 21.94 -6.20 20.63
N GLU A 382 22.16 -6.79 21.80
CA GLU A 382 22.23 -6.05 23.06
C GLU A 382 23.68 -5.65 23.34
N GLU A 383 23.97 -4.35 23.34
CA GLU A 383 25.27 -3.77 23.68
C GLU A 383 25.12 -2.86 24.89
N ARG A 384 25.90 -3.10 25.95
CA ARG A 384 25.92 -2.28 27.17
C ARG A 384 24.52 -2.07 27.77
N ARG A 385 23.69 -3.12 27.78
CA ARG A 385 22.28 -3.11 28.23
C ARG A 385 21.34 -2.24 27.39
N ARG A 386 21.67 -2.03 26.10
CA ARG A 386 20.83 -1.32 25.13
C ARG A 386 20.71 -2.14 23.87
N TRP A 387 19.52 -2.21 23.28
CA TRP A 387 19.33 -2.83 21.98
C TRP A 387 19.87 -1.92 20.87
N ARG A 388 20.58 -2.51 19.92
CA ARG A 388 21.21 -1.84 18.78
C ARG A 388 20.93 -2.58 17.48
N ILE A 389 20.86 -1.84 16.38
CA ILE A 389 20.62 -2.38 15.05
C ILE A 389 21.93 -2.75 14.36
N VAL A 390 21.98 -3.95 13.79
CA VAL A 390 23.06 -4.38 12.91
C VAL A 390 22.57 -4.20 11.47
N TRP A 391 23.22 -3.30 10.74
CA TRP A 391 22.85 -2.85 9.38
C TRP A 391 23.24 -3.81 8.26
#